data_AF-A0A8T1BH83-F1
#
_entry.id   AF-A0A8T1BH83-F1
#
_cell.length_a   1.000
_cell.length_b   1.000
_cell.length_c   1.000
_cell.angle_alpha   90.00
_cell.angle_beta   90.00
_cell.angle_gamma   90.00
#
_symmetry.space_group_name_H-M   'P 1'
#
loop_
_entity.id
_entity.type
_entity.pdbx_description
1 polymer ?
#
loop_
_entity_poly.entity_id
_entity_poly.type
_entity_poly.pdbx_seq_one_letter_code
_entity_poly.pdbx_strand_id
1 'polypeptide(L)'
;MPVSFCELSLVGKNDKMEPILAATLQTYMDLLYTYVRDGIAHTLSHMFGLVLDGWSSGSRHFIAIMLVFEDPSISQPKERNLDYDESIQCLTRCFVQLAFCPRGDEEDLGAQSLLDLIADTLSTFNRP
;
A
#
# COMPACT_ATOMS: atom_id res chain seq x y z
N MET A 1 -3.26 -4.99 -16.96
CA MET A 1 -3.08 -4.14 -18.15
C MET A 1 -2.13 -3.02 -17.77
N PRO A 2 -0.97 -2.85 -18.40
CA PRO A 2 0.01 -1.82 -18.01
C PRO A 2 -0.54 -0.41 -18.26
N VAL A 3 -0.11 0.58 -17.49
CA VAL A 3 -0.54 1.98 -17.70
C VAL A 3 -0.10 2.50 -19.08
N SER A 4 1.02 1.99 -19.61
CA SER A 4 1.49 2.26 -20.98
C SER A 4 0.52 1.79 -22.07
N PHE A 5 -0.42 0.89 -21.76
CA PHE A 5 -1.49 0.54 -22.67
C PHE A 5 -2.45 1.72 -22.89
N CYS A 6 -2.74 2.49 -21.84
CA CYS A 6 -3.61 3.67 -21.92
C CYS A 6 -2.96 4.81 -22.74
N GLU A 7 -1.65 4.79 -22.91
CA GLU A 7 -0.90 5.75 -23.73
C GLU A 7 -0.88 5.40 -25.22
N LEU A 8 -1.35 4.21 -25.60
CA LEU A 8 -1.43 3.84 -27.00
C LEU A 8 -2.46 4.71 -27.72
N SER A 9 -2.06 5.31 -28.85
CA SER A 9 -2.94 6.16 -29.67
C SER A 9 -4.27 5.48 -30.04
N LEU A 10 -4.28 4.16 -30.22
CA LEU A 10 -5.49 3.39 -30.51
C LEU A 10 -6.43 3.27 -29.31
N VAL A 11 -5.90 3.27 -28.09
CA VAL A 11 -6.71 3.23 -26.87
C VAL A 11 -7.36 4.59 -26.64
N GLY A 12 -6.61 5.69 -26.79
CA GLY A 12 -7.19 7.04 -26.74
C GLY A 12 -8.26 7.31 -27.82
N LYS A 13 -8.13 6.72 -29.02
CA LYS A 13 -9.14 6.84 -30.09
C LYS A 13 -10.43 6.06 -29.83
N ASN A 14 -10.36 5.03 -28.99
CA ASN A 14 -11.49 4.17 -28.65
C ASN A 14 -12.05 4.48 -27.25
N ASP A 15 -11.41 5.36 -26.51
CA ASP A 15 -11.84 5.85 -25.21
C ASP A 15 -12.67 7.12 -25.37
N LYS A 16 -13.65 7.32 -24.50
CA LYS A 16 -14.48 8.54 -24.44
C LYS A 16 -13.89 9.61 -23.53
N MET A 17 -12.73 9.33 -22.94
CA MET A 17 -12.07 10.21 -21.98
C MET A 17 -11.23 11.23 -22.73
N GLU A 18 -11.48 12.52 -22.47
CA GLU A 18 -10.61 13.59 -22.95
C GLU A 18 -9.19 13.37 -22.40
N PRO A 19 -8.14 13.61 -23.20
CA PRO A 19 -6.76 13.43 -22.76
C PRO A 19 -6.50 14.31 -21.53
N ILE A 20 -6.35 13.66 -20.38
CA ILE A 20 -5.90 14.31 -19.15
C ILE A 20 -4.40 14.55 -19.28
N LEU A 21 -3.99 15.81 -19.15
CA LEU A 21 -2.58 16.17 -19.01
C LEU A 21 -1.97 15.42 -17.83
N ALA A 22 -0.77 14.86 -18.01
CA ALA A 22 -0.05 14.14 -16.96
C ALA A 22 0.02 14.96 -15.65
N ALA A 23 0.19 16.28 -15.74
CA ALA A 23 0.18 17.20 -14.60
C ALA A 23 -1.15 17.22 -13.84
N THR A 24 -2.28 17.19 -14.56
CA THR A 24 -3.62 17.14 -13.97
C THR A 24 -3.84 15.80 -13.27
N LEU A 25 -3.44 14.68 -13.90
CA LEU A 25 -3.52 13.36 -13.29
C LEU A 25 -2.69 13.30 -12.01
N GLN A 26 -1.45 13.79 -12.04
CA GLN A 26 -0.56 13.82 -10.90
C GLN A 26 -1.18 14.63 -9.74
N THR A 27 -1.74 15.80 -10.04
CA THR A 27 -2.45 16.62 -9.05
C THR A 27 -3.59 15.85 -8.37
N TYR A 28 -4.41 15.14 -9.14
CA TYR A 28 -5.50 14.33 -8.58
C TYR A 28 -4.99 13.15 -7.76
N MET A 29 -3.91 12.50 -8.19
CA MET A 29 -3.27 11.42 -7.43
C MET A 29 -2.72 11.92 -6.09
N ASP A 30 -2.10 13.10 -6.05
CA ASP A 30 -1.58 13.70 -4.82
C ASP A 30 -2.71 14.08 -3.83
N LEU A 31 -3.81 14.61 -4.36
CA LEU A 31 -5.02 14.91 -3.57
C LEU A 31 -5.65 13.63 -3.01
N LEU A 32 -5.79 12.60 -3.86
CA LEU A 32 -6.32 11.30 -3.45
C LEU A 32 -5.43 10.65 -2.39
N TYR A 33 -4.10 10.68 -2.60
CA TYR A 33 -3.13 10.18 -1.64
C TYR A 33 -3.28 10.86 -0.29
N THR A 34 -3.38 12.20 -0.28
CA THR A 34 -3.60 12.99 0.94
C THR A 34 -4.89 12.58 1.65
N TYR A 35 -6.00 12.53 0.92
CA TYR A 35 -7.29 12.13 1.47
C TYR A 35 -7.28 10.72 2.08
N VAL A 36 -6.70 9.75 1.36
CA VAL A 36 -6.60 8.35 1.82
C VAL A 36 -5.66 8.23 3.01
N ARG A 37 -4.50 8.90 2.98
CA ARG A 37 -3.55 8.93 4.10
C ARG A 37 -4.21 9.45 5.38
N ASP A 38 -4.94 10.56 5.28
CA ASP A 38 -5.59 11.18 6.44
C ASP A 38 -6.72 10.27 6.97
N GLY A 39 -7.46 9.60 6.07
CA GLY A 39 -8.45 8.59 6.43
C GLY A 39 -7.85 7.36 7.13
N ILE A 40 -6.70 6.87 6.66
CA ILE A 40 -5.95 5.80 7.32
C ILE A 40 -5.49 6.28 8.69
N ALA A 41 -4.85 7.44 8.79
CA ALA A 41 -4.36 8.01 10.05
C ALA A 41 -5.46 8.09 11.12
N HIS A 42 -6.68 8.47 10.72
CA HIS A 42 -7.84 8.54 11.60
C HIS A 42 -8.40 7.17 12.00
N THR A 43 -8.36 6.18 11.09
CA THR A 43 -8.93 4.84 11.31
C THR A 43 -7.97 3.91 12.06
N LEU A 44 -6.68 4.24 12.06
CA LEU A 44 -5.65 3.41 12.69
C LEU A 44 -5.91 3.22 14.19
N SER A 45 -6.01 1.95 14.59
CA SER A 45 -6.10 1.53 15.99
C SER A 45 -4.88 1.98 16.79
N HIS A 46 -5.07 2.20 18.09
CA HIS A 46 -3.96 2.45 19.03
C HIS A 46 -3.00 1.24 19.12
N MET A 47 -3.50 0.03 18.86
CA MET A 47 -2.68 -1.17 18.77
C MET A 47 -2.73 -1.72 17.35
N PHE A 48 -1.54 -1.86 16.75
CA PHE A 48 -1.35 -2.42 15.44
C PHE A 48 -0.08 -3.25 15.40
N GLY A 49 -0.02 -4.19 14.46
CA GLY A 49 1.18 -4.87 14.06
C GLY A 49 1.74 -4.29 12.76
N LEU A 50 3.00 -4.57 12.51
CA LEU A 50 3.66 -4.28 11.24
C LEU A 50 4.01 -5.59 10.55
N VAL A 51 3.75 -5.64 9.25
CA VAL A 51 4.20 -6.69 8.36
C VAL A 51 5.18 -6.05 7.39
N LEU A 52 6.39 -6.60 7.35
CA LEU A 52 7.43 -6.22 6.41
C LEU A 52 7.57 -7.34 5.40
N ASP A 53 7.43 -7.00 4.13
CA ASP A 53 7.70 -7.92 3.03
C ASP A 53 8.88 -7.37 2.21
N GLY A 54 9.85 -8.22 1.95
CA GLY A 54 11.10 -7.86 1.32
C GLY A 54 11.47 -8.86 0.25
N TRP A 55 11.68 -8.39 -0.98
CA TRP A 55 12.17 -9.23 -2.07
C TRP A 55 13.18 -8.49 -2.93
N SER A 56 13.94 -9.26 -3.70
CA SER A 56 14.94 -8.73 -4.64
C SER A 56 14.67 -9.29 -6.04
N SER A 57 14.83 -8.47 -7.06
CA SER A 57 14.68 -8.88 -8.46
C SER A 57 15.72 -8.18 -9.32
N GLY A 58 16.71 -8.96 -9.78
CA GLY A 58 17.91 -8.42 -10.42
C GLY A 58 18.66 -7.51 -9.45
N SER A 59 18.98 -6.31 -9.92
CA SER A 59 19.72 -5.27 -9.19
C SER A 59 18.82 -4.30 -8.40
N ARG A 60 17.69 -4.79 -7.90
CA ARG A 60 16.70 -3.97 -7.18
C ARG A 60 16.14 -4.73 -6.01
N HIS A 61 16.07 -4.03 -4.89
CA HIS A 61 15.48 -4.49 -3.64
C HIS A 61 14.16 -3.77 -3.43
N PHE A 62 13.19 -4.45 -2.85
CA PHE A 62 11.87 -3.89 -2.61
C PHE A 62 11.49 -4.19 -1.17
N ILE A 63 10.96 -3.18 -0.50
CA ILE A 63 10.43 -3.29 0.84
C ILE A 63 9.00 -2.79 0.81
N ALA A 64 8.05 -3.62 1.20
CA ALA A 64 6.68 -3.22 1.47
C ALA A 64 6.45 -3.18 2.97
N ILE A 65 5.89 -2.07 3.45
CA ILE A 65 5.50 -1.88 4.84
C ILE A 65 3.98 -1.89 4.86
N MET A 66 3.42 -2.87 5.55
CA MET A 66 1.98 -3.00 5.76
C MET A 66 1.66 -2.93 7.24
N LEU A 67 0.56 -2.27 7.55
CA LEU A 67 0.01 -2.22 8.88
C LEU A 67 -1.12 -3.22 9.00
N VAL A 68 -1.14 -3.97 10.10
CA VAL A 68 -2.20 -4.91 10.43
C VAL A 68 -2.87 -4.51 11.74
N PHE A 69 -4.19 -4.41 11.73
CA PHE A 69 -4.98 -4.13 12.93
C PHE A 69 -6.31 -4.86 12.88
N GLU A 70 -6.92 -5.04 14.05
CA GLU A 70 -8.24 -5.64 14.13
C GLU A 70 -9.32 -4.56 13.94
N ASP A 71 -10.24 -4.79 13.03
CA ASP A 71 -11.42 -3.96 12.83
C ASP A 71 -12.66 -4.69 13.37
N PRO A 72 -13.16 -4.29 14.55
CA PRO A 72 -14.32 -4.94 15.17
C PRO A 72 -15.63 -4.69 14.39
N SER A 73 -15.64 -3.76 13.42
CA SER A 73 -16.80 -3.49 12.56
C SER A 73 -16.97 -4.53 11.45
N ILE A 74 -15.91 -5.29 11.12
CA ILE A 74 -15.99 -6.39 10.16
C ILE A 74 -16.63 -7.58 10.85
N SER A 75 -17.93 -7.77 10.62
CA SER A 75 -18.68 -8.93 11.10
C SER A 75 -18.06 -10.22 10.55
N GLN A 76 -17.81 -11.20 11.41
CA GLN A 76 -17.39 -12.54 10.96
C GLN A 76 -18.39 -13.07 9.92
N PRO A 77 -17.92 -13.63 8.79
CA PRO A 77 -18.81 -14.26 7.83
C PRO A 77 -19.63 -15.37 8.50
N LYS A 78 -20.92 -15.44 8.16
CA LYS A 78 -21.86 -16.44 8.70
C LYS A 78 -21.51 -17.87 8.26
N GLU A 79 -20.81 -18.03 7.15
CA GLU A 79 -20.28 -19.30 6.67
C GLU A 79 -18.75 -19.27 6.68
N ARG A 80 -18.17 -20.12 7.53
CA ARG A 80 -16.74 -20.39 7.54
C ARG A 80 -16.47 -21.49 6.52
N ASN A 81 -15.51 -21.26 5.62
CA ASN A 81 -15.09 -22.31 4.71
C ASN A 81 -14.17 -23.28 5.48
N LEU A 82 -14.67 -24.48 5.74
CA LEU A 82 -13.98 -25.55 6.50
C LEU A 82 -12.72 -26.08 5.82
N ASP A 83 -12.49 -25.74 4.55
CA ASP A 83 -11.38 -26.24 3.73
C ASP A 83 -10.10 -25.38 3.86
N TYR A 84 -10.17 -24.29 4.62
CA TYR A 84 -9.07 -23.36 4.85
C TYR A 84 -8.63 -23.41 6.31
N ASP A 85 -7.32 -23.32 6.54
CA ASP A 85 -6.73 -23.26 7.88
C ASP A 85 -7.26 -22.04 8.65
N GLU A 86 -7.91 -22.28 9.79
CA GLU A 86 -8.43 -21.25 10.70
C GLU A 86 -7.33 -20.28 11.18
N SER A 87 -6.06 -20.73 11.20
CA SER A 87 -4.92 -19.88 11.56
C SER A 87 -4.64 -18.77 10.54
N ILE A 88 -5.07 -18.97 9.29
CA ILE A 88 -4.86 -18.04 8.16
C ILE A 88 -6.12 -17.21 7.88
N GLN A 89 -7.30 -17.67 8.29
CA GLN A 89 -8.56 -16.92 8.20
C GLN A 89 -8.70 -15.86 9.32
N CYS A 90 -7.79 -14.88 9.36
CA CYS A 90 -7.95 -13.70 10.21
C CYS A 90 -8.92 -12.69 9.57
N LEU A 91 -10.20 -13.06 9.50
CA LEU A 91 -11.25 -12.29 8.81
C LEU A 91 -11.57 -10.94 9.47
N THR A 92 -11.12 -10.71 10.70
CA THR A 92 -11.25 -9.43 11.42
C THR A 92 -10.02 -8.53 11.27
N ARG A 93 -8.94 -9.00 10.63
CA ARG A 93 -7.71 -8.22 10.46
C ARG A 93 -7.75 -7.43 9.15
N CYS A 94 -7.61 -6.12 9.29
CA CYS A 94 -7.38 -5.20 8.18
C CYS A 94 -5.88 -5.11 7.90
N PHE A 95 -5.52 -5.21 6.63
CA PHE A 95 -4.16 -4.97 6.14
C PHE A 95 -4.16 -3.72 5.29
N VAL A 96 -3.31 -2.76 5.63
CA VAL A 96 -3.17 -1.50 4.90
C VAL A 96 -1.72 -1.32 4.50
N GLN A 97 -1.46 -1.23 3.20
CA GLN A 97 -0.12 -0.94 2.71
C GLN A 97 0.20 0.53 2.95
N LEU A 98 1.24 0.80 3.76
CA LEU A 98 1.69 2.15 4.09
C LEU A 98 2.75 2.64 3.10
N ALA A 99 3.67 1.77 2.71
CA ALA A 99 4.76 2.12 1.80
C ALA A 99 5.15 0.95 0.89
N PHE A 100 5.67 1.31 -0.27
CA PHE A 100 6.36 0.43 -1.22
C PHE A 100 7.64 1.14 -1.65
N CYS A 101 8.78 0.61 -1.23
CA CYS A 101 10.07 1.27 -1.31
C CYS A 101 11.01 0.46 -2.21
N PRO A 102 11.09 0.78 -3.50
CA PRO A 102 12.15 0.24 -4.35
C PRO A 102 13.49 0.89 -3.94
N ARG A 103 14.54 0.08 -3.87
CA ARG A 103 15.91 0.48 -3.55
C ARG A 103 16.89 -0.08 -4.59
N GLY A 104 17.89 0.72 -4.95
CA GLY A 104 19.01 0.26 -5.77
C GLY A 104 19.97 -0.65 -5.00
N ASP A 105 20.82 -1.40 -5.73
CA ASP A 105 21.81 -2.31 -5.15
C ASP A 105 22.84 -1.63 -4.23
N GLU A 106 23.15 -0.37 -4.50
CA GLU A 106 24.14 0.42 -3.75
C GLU A 106 23.51 1.19 -2.57
N GLU A 107 22.20 1.07 -2.36
CA GLU A 107 21.52 1.73 -1.25
C GLU A 107 21.69 0.94 0.05
N ASP A 108 21.83 1.66 1.17
CA ASP A 108 21.99 1.04 2.47
C ASP A 108 20.73 0.27 2.88
N LEU A 109 20.85 -1.05 2.99
CA LEU A 109 19.83 -1.97 3.52
C LEU A 109 20.14 -2.44 4.96
N GLY A 110 21.07 -1.76 5.62
CA GLY A 110 21.41 -2.01 7.01
C GLY A 110 20.22 -1.81 7.95
N ALA A 111 20.30 -2.42 9.13
CA ALA A 111 19.22 -2.40 10.10
C ALA A 111 18.78 -0.97 10.48
N GLN A 112 19.73 -0.03 10.61
CA GLN A 112 19.39 1.35 10.93
C GLN A 112 18.61 2.03 9.82
N SER A 113 19.04 1.88 8.56
CA SER A 113 18.33 2.42 7.39
C SER A 113 16.91 1.85 7.25
N LEU A 114 16.71 0.59 7.63
CA LEU A 114 15.37 -0.02 7.67
C LEU A 114 14.52 0.52 8.83
N LEU A 115 15.10 0.74 10.01
CA LEU A 115 14.40 1.36 11.14
C LEU A 115 14.00 2.79 10.83
N ASP A 116 14.89 3.57 10.23
CA ASP A 116 14.62 4.94 9.80
C ASP A 116 13.50 4.95 8.74
N LEU A 117 13.52 4.02 7.77
CA LEU A 117 12.45 3.88 6.79
C LEU A 117 11.08 3.57 7.43
N ILE A 118 11.05 2.71 8.46
CA ILE A 118 9.83 2.40 9.21
C ILE A 118 9.35 3.65 9.96
N ALA A 119 10.25 4.34 10.67
CA ALA A 119 9.91 5.54 11.43
C ALA A 119 9.38 6.67 10.53
N ASP A 120 10.04 6.92 9.40
CA ASP A 120 9.61 7.91 8.41
C ASP A 120 8.23 7.56 7.84
N THR A 121 8.02 6.28 7.51
CA THR A 121 6.72 5.78 7.03
C THR A 121 5.62 6.01 8.07
N LEU A 122 5.85 5.67 9.34
CA LEU A 122 4.88 5.85 10.42
C LEU A 122 4.60 7.32 10.75
N SER A 123 5.63 8.17 10.67
CA SER A 123 5.50 9.62 10.91
C SER A 123 4.53 10.28 9.92
N THR A 124 4.46 9.77 8.68
CA THR A 124 3.52 10.21 7.65
C THR A 124 2.05 10.03 8.08
N PHE A 125 1.77 9.08 8.97
CA PHE A 125 0.45 8.80 9.52
C PHE A 125 0.27 9.31 10.96
N ASN A 126 1.16 10.18 11.44
CA ASN A 126 1.21 10.68 12.82
C ASN A 126 1.31 9.55 13.87
N ARG A 127 2.06 8.49 13.56
CA ARG A 127 2.33 7.37 14.48
C ARG A 127 3.81 7.38 14.91
N PRO A 128 4.10 7.03 16.17
CA PRO A 128 5.46 6.91 16.67
C PRO A 128 6.20 5.71 16.07
#